data_AF-A0A9W9WIB1-F1
#
_entry.id   AF-A0A9W9WIB1-F1
#
_cell.length_a   1.000
_cell.length_b   1.000
_cell.length_c   1.000
_cell.angle_alpha   90.00
_cell.angle_beta   90.00
_cell.angle_gamma   90.00
#
_symmetry.space_group_name_H-M   'P 1'
#
loop_
_entity.id
_entity.type
_entity.pdbx_description
1 polymer ?
#
loop_
_entity_poly.entity_id
_entity_poly.type
_entity_poly.pdbx_seq_one_letter_code
_entity_poly.pdbx_strand_id
1 'polypeptide(L)'
;MSDTDDDQVAAFGRTDSDESLVLMTSALASNVNSVQETPGDLFDAPNGAALIHACNCQGVWGSGIARAFRDRYPAAYEIYRNHCLIYLNHPVTNIITNLRDEDPHPSLAVHRPLGTALIIPPQQSDFILDRRRHWIVCLFTSDKYGSRVDSGDMIVNSTFAALQDLNEQLRGLSQQSSETRNEQPQGLYSNRFCTGLFNVPWERISKLITTVGLPINVYHPFEASNRRARPIRIERPSEDHQDCEDQMI
;
A
#
# COMPACT_ATOMS: atom_id res chain seq x y z
N MET A 1 -42.02 59.12 -47.05
CA MET A 1 -43.05 58.07 -47.18
C MET A 1 -42.72 57.25 -48.41
N SER A 2 -42.10 56.09 -48.19
CA SER A 2 -42.01 54.96 -49.13
C SER A 2 -41.12 53.90 -48.46
N ASP A 3 -41.80 52.96 -47.78
CA ASP A 3 -41.26 51.67 -47.32
C ASP A 3 -41.06 50.72 -48.51
N THR A 4 -40.02 49.89 -48.45
CA THR A 4 -39.94 48.45 -48.83
C THR A 4 -38.47 48.02 -48.67
N ASP A 5 -38.16 47.13 -47.71
CA ASP A 5 -37.93 45.66 -47.88
C ASP A 5 -36.53 45.38 -48.45
N ASP A 6 -35.72 44.41 -48.04
CA ASP A 6 -35.67 43.37 -47.01
C ASP A 6 -34.24 42.79 -47.18
N ASP A 7 -33.53 42.38 -46.13
CA ASP A 7 -32.54 41.28 -46.26
C ASP A 7 -32.06 40.75 -44.90
N GLN A 8 -32.25 39.44 -44.73
CA GLN A 8 -31.89 38.63 -43.58
C GLN A 8 -30.40 38.29 -43.58
N VAL A 9 -29.70 38.40 -42.44
CA VAL A 9 -28.67 37.41 -42.04
C VAL A 9 -28.60 37.31 -40.51
N ALA A 10 -28.72 36.08 -40.03
CA ALA A 10 -28.59 35.67 -38.63
C ALA A 10 -27.20 35.96 -38.04
N ALA A 11 -27.15 36.31 -36.75
CA ALA A 11 -25.97 36.11 -35.92
C ALA A 11 -26.37 35.73 -34.50
N PHE A 12 -26.20 34.43 -34.24
CA PHE A 12 -26.34 33.76 -32.95
C PHE A 12 -25.41 34.35 -31.88
N GLY A 13 -25.85 34.22 -30.63
CA GLY A 13 -25.28 34.85 -29.44
C GLY A 13 -23.82 34.53 -29.15
N ARG A 14 -23.13 35.50 -28.55
CA ARG A 14 -21.83 35.32 -27.92
C ARG A 14 -22.03 34.99 -26.45
N THR A 15 -21.75 33.74 -26.16
CA THR A 15 -21.81 33.03 -24.89
C THR A 15 -20.65 33.40 -23.96
N ASP A 16 -20.98 33.88 -22.77
CA ASP A 16 -20.67 33.23 -21.49
C ASP A 16 -19.47 32.27 -21.43
N SER A 17 -18.26 32.80 -21.62
CA SER A 17 -17.03 32.00 -21.64
C SER A 17 -15.98 32.35 -20.58
N ASP A 18 -16.19 33.40 -19.78
CA ASP A 18 -15.19 33.80 -18.76
C ASP A 18 -15.61 33.48 -17.31
N GLU A 19 -16.89 33.29 -16.99
CA GLU A 19 -17.30 32.80 -15.65
C GLU A 19 -17.31 31.26 -15.55
N SER A 20 -17.43 30.54 -16.68
CA SER A 20 -17.45 29.06 -16.71
C SER A 20 -16.08 28.43 -16.40
N LEU A 21 -14.98 29.12 -16.72
CA LEU A 21 -13.61 28.64 -16.46
C LEU A 21 -13.20 28.71 -14.98
N VAL A 22 -13.85 29.57 -14.19
CA VAL A 22 -13.57 29.75 -12.75
C VAL A 22 -14.40 28.80 -11.89
N LEU A 23 -15.51 28.25 -12.41
CA LEU A 23 -16.41 27.35 -11.68
C LEU A 23 -16.16 25.86 -11.89
N MET A 24 -15.40 25.44 -12.92
CA MET A 24 -15.08 24.02 -13.16
C MET A 24 -13.76 23.55 -12.54
N THR A 25 -12.95 24.45 -11.97
CA THR A 25 -11.63 24.11 -11.39
C THR A 25 -11.62 24.03 -9.86
N SER A 26 -12.75 24.23 -9.17
CA SER A 26 -12.81 24.20 -7.70
C SER A 26 -13.62 23.06 -7.07
N ALA A 27 -14.17 22.13 -7.87
CA ALA A 27 -14.85 20.95 -7.34
C ALA A 27 -13.91 19.73 -7.27
N LEU A 28 -13.39 19.48 -6.06
CA LEU A 28 -12.61 18.31 -5.60
C LEU A 28 -11.10 18.26 -5.87
N ALA A 29 -10.38 19.35 -5.59
CA ALA A 29 -9.09 19.23 -4.92
C ALA A 29 -9.29 19.53 -3.42
N SER A 30 -10.09 18.71 -2.75
CA SER A 30 -10.03 18.67 -1.29
C SER A 30 -8.62 18.20 -0.92
N ASN A 31 -7.85 19.05 -0.24
CA ASN A 31 -6.66 18.69 0.52
C ASN A 31 -7.06 17.69 1.63
N VAL A 32 -7.48 16.49 1.24
CA VAL A 32 -7.58 15.35 2.14
C VAL A 32 -6.17 14.79 2.13
N ASN A 33 -5.46 14.93 3.26
CA ASN A 33 -4.26 14.15 3.50
C ASN A 33 -4.65 12.68 3.39
N SER A 34 -4.49 12.11 2.19
CA SER A 34 -4.84 10.73 1.87
C SER A 34 -3.93 9.75 2.62
N VAL A 35 -2.86 10.24 3.25
CA VAL A 35 -1.96 9.49 4.10
C VAL A 35 -1.94 10.13 5.49
N GLN A 36 -2.36 9.38 6.51
CA GLN A 36 -2.20 9.75 7.91
C GLN A 36 -1.20 8.82 8.58
N GLU A 37 -0.07 9.33 9.05
CA GLU A 37 0.94 8.53 9.72
C GLU A 37 0.70 8.48 11.23
N THR A 38 0.70 7.27 11.80
CA THR A 38 0.45 7.00 13.23
C THR A 38 1.52 6.07 13.78
N PRO A 39 2.18 6.41 14.90
CA PRO A 39 3.07 5.46 15.58
C PRO A 39 2.28 4.26 16.14
N GLY A 40 2.74 3.03 15.87
CA GLY A 40 2.15 1.82 16.43
C GLY A 40 2.44 0.55 15.63
N ASP A 41 1.80 -0.56 16.03
CA ASP A 41 1.77 -1.81 15.27
C ASP A 41 0.57 -1.84 14.32
N LEU A 42 0.80 -2.17 13.06
CA LEU A 42 -0.26 -2.33 12.05
C LEU A 42 -1.29 -3.37 12.48
N PHE A 43 -0.88 -4.43 13.17
CA PHE A 43 -1.77 -5.52 13.56
C PHE A 43 -2.72 -5.16 14.71
N ASP A 44 -2.52 -3.99 15.36
CA ASP A 44 -3.44 -3.47 16.38
C ASP A 44 -4.64 -2.70 15.81
N ALA A 45 -4.72 -2.59 14.47
CA ALA A 45 -5.84 -1.99 13.77
C ALA A 45 -7.23 -2.52 14.24
N PRO A 46 -8.30 -1.72 14.10
CA PRO A 46 -9.63 -2.11 14.57
C PRO A 46 -10.23 -3.23 13.71
N ASN A 47 -11.22 -3.95 14.27
CA ASN A 47 -12.01 -4.91 13.49
C ASN A 47 -12.65 -4.22 12.27
N GLY A 48 -12.69 -4.94 11.15
CA GLY A 48 -13.14 -4.40 9.86
C GLY A 48 -12.04 -3.68 9.07
N ALA A 49 -10.85 -3.47 9.64
CA ALA A 49 -9.70 -2.90 8.93
C ALA A 49 -9.24 -3.77 7.75
N ALA A 50 -8.88 -3.13 6.65
CA ALA A 50 -8.09 -3.74 5.57
C ALA A 50 -6.61 -3.42 5.73
N LEU A 51 -5.82 -4.45 6.01
CA LEU A 51 -4.39 -4.36 6.20
C LEU A 51 -3.67 -4.54 4.87
N ILE A 52 -3.06 -3.47 4.39
CA ILE A 52 -2.35 -3.40 3.12
C ILE A 52 -0.87 -3.68 3.35
N HIS A 53 -0.29 -4.55 2.52
CA HIS A 53 1.15 -4.73 2.45
C HIS A 53 1.62 -5.05 1.02
N ALA A 54 2.89 -4.76 0.76
CA ALA A 54 3.53 -5.06 -0.52
C ALA A 54 3.98 -6.52 -0.57
N CYS A 55 3.71 -7.16 -1.71
CA CYS A 55 3.91 -8.58 -1.97
C CYS A 55 4.74 -8.84 -3.22
N ASN A 56 5.40 -9.99 -3.23
CA ASN A 56 5.95 -10.58 -4.45
C ASN A 56 4.90 -11.46 -5.16
N CYS A 57 5.19 -11.86 -6.40
CA CYS A 57 4.32 -12.73 -7.20
C CYS A 57 4.64 -14.23 -7.06
N GLN A 58 5.56 -14.64 -6.18
CA GLN A 58 6.02 -16.03 -6.04
C GLN A 58 5.26 -16.83 -4.97
N GLY A 59 4.23 -16.26 -4.33
CA GLY A 59 3.47 -16.94 -3.27
C GLY A 59 4.25 -17.11 -1.96
N VAL A 60 5.16 -16.18 -1.65
CA VAL A 60 6.05 -16.27 -0.49
C VAL A 60 5.89 -15.09 0.46
N TRP A 61 5.44 -15.38 1.68
CA TRP A 61 5.47 -14.48 2.83
C TRP A 61 6.56 -14.91 3.82
N GLY A 62 7.82 -14.69 3.43
CA GLY A 62 8.97 -15.32 4.08
C GLY A 62 9.74 -14.48 5.10
N SER A 63 9.57 -13.15 5.09
CA SER A 63 10.42 -12.24 5.87
C SER A 63 9.73 -10.90 6.13
N GLY A 64 10.28 -10.13 7.07
CA GLY A 64 9.76 -8.82 7.45
C GLY A 64 8.28 -8.90 7.87
N ILE A 65 7.52 -7.87 7.51
CA ILE A 65 6.08 -7.82 7.83
C ILE A 65 5.31 -8.96 7.19
N ALA A 66 5.69 -9.43 5.99
CA ALA A 66 5.00 -10.53 5.33
C ALA A 66 5.04 -11.82 6.15
N ARG A 67 6.17 -12.12 6.83
CA ARG A 67 6.21 -13.26 7.78
C ARG A 67 5.21 -13.07 8.92
N ALA A 68 5.13 -11.88 9.50
CA ALA A 68 4.16 -11.59 10.56
C ALA A 68 2.70 -11.74 10.07
N PHE A 69 2.40 -11.33 8.83
CA PHE A 69 1.11 -11.60 8.18
C PHE A 69 0.83 -13.10 8.09
N ARG A 70 1.80 -13.90 7.65
CA ARG A 70 1.63 -15.36 7.54
C ARG A 70 1.37 -16.03 8.88
N ASP A 71 2.11 -15.62 9.91
CA ASP A 71 2.02 -16.24 11.22
C ASP A 71 0.69 -15.90 11.92
N ARG A 72 0.11 -14.71 11.65
CA ARG A 72 -1.19 -14.27 12.20
C ARG A 72 -2.41 -14.63 11.34
N TYR A 73 -2.24 -14.66 10.02
CA TYR A 73 -3.30 -14.91 9.03
C TYR A 73 -2.95 -16.08 8.09
N PRO A 74 -2.79 -17.30 8.61
CA PRO A 74 -2.38 -18.46 7.80
C PRO A 74 -3.39 -18.84 6.71
N ALA A 75 -4.69 -18.68 6.92
CA ALA A 75 -5.68 -18.97 5.86
C ALA A 75 -5.65 -17.90 4.76
N ALA A 76 -5.50 -16.62 5.11
CA ALA A 76 -5.27 -15.58 4.11
C ALA A 76 -3.99 -15.83 3.31
N TYR A 77 -2.93 -16.34 3.95
CA TYR A 77 -1.70 -16.73 3.26
C TYR A 77 -1.94 -17.82 2.21
N GLU A 78 -2.75 -18.83 2.50
CA GLU A 78 -3.08 -19.89 1.53
C GLU A 78 -3.80 -19.34 0.30
N ILE A 79 -4.75 -18.41 0.50
CA ILE A 79 -5.45 -17.73 -0.60
C ILE A 79 -4.47 -16.94 -1.47
N TYR A 80 -3.61 -16.12 -0.85
CA TYR A 80 -2.56 -15.38 -1.54
C TYR A 80 -1.60 -16.32 -2.32
N ARG A 81 -1.16 -17.42 -1.70
CA ARG A 81 -0.25 -18.38 -2.31
C ARG A 81 -0.87 -19.04 -3.52
N ASN A 82 -2.11 -19.51 -3.40
CA ASN A 82 -2.84 -20.13 -4.52
C ASN A 82 -3.06 -19.14 -5.66
N HIS A 83 -3.39 -17.89 -5.36
CA HIS A 83 -3.51 -16.83 -6.35
C HIS A 83 -2.22 -16.63 -7.16
N CYS A 84 -1.07 -16.60 -6.49
CA CYS A 84 0.23 -16.52 -7.17
C CYS A 84 0.50 -17.74 -8.04
N LEU A 85 0.25 -18.96 -7.52
CA LEU A 85 0.50 -20.21 -8.24
C LEU A 85 -0.34 -20.33 -9.51
N ILE A 86 -1.58 -19.83 -9.51
CA ILE A 86 -2.43 -19.81 -10.71
C ILE A 86 -1.74 -19.06 -11.86
N TYR A 87 -1.23 -17.85 -11.60
CA TYR A 87 -0.58 -17.04 -12.63
C TYR A 87 0.83 -17.49 -12.98
N LEU A 88 1.56 -18.13 -12.05
CA LEU A 88 2.83 -18.78 -12.37
C LEU A 88 2.63 -19.94 -13.35
N ASN A 89 1.54 -20.70 -13.21
CA ASN A 89 1.20 -21.81 -14.11
C ASN A 89 0.54 -21.34 -15.41
N HIS A 90 -0.21 -20.23 -15.36
CA HIS A 90 -0.94 -19.67 -16.49
C HIS A 90 -0.65 -18.15 -16.60
N PRO A 91 0.48 -17.77 -17.19
CA PRO A 91 0.86 -16.36 -17.31
C PRO A 91 -0.17 -15.58 -18.13
N VAL A 92 -0.63 -14.46 -17.58
CA VAL A 92 -1.54 -13.52 -18.25
C VAL A 92 -0.82 -12.19 -18.36
N THR A 93 -0.72 -11.64 -19.56
CA THR A 93 -0.13 -10.31 -19.77
C THR A 93 -1.03 -9.23 -19.17
N ASN A 94 -0.42 -8.28 -18.48
CA ASN A 94 -1.02 -7.07 -17.96
C ASN A 94 -0.25 -5.87 -18.50
N ILE A 95 -0.94 -4.76 -18.75
CA ILE A 95 -0.29 -3.51 -19.17
C ILE A 95 -0.40 -2.52 -18.01
N ILE A 96 0.74 -2.01 -17.56
CA ILE A 96 0.82 -1.02 -16.47
C ILE A 96 1.43 0.27 -16.97
N THR A 97 1.13 1.38 -16.29
CA THR A 97 1.70 2.69 -16.60
C THR A 97 3.19 2.74 -16.26
N ASN A 98 4.01 3.25 -17.18
CA ASN A 98 5.41 3.56 -16.92
C ASN A 98 5.55 5.02 -16.45
N LEU A 99 5.87 5.25 -15.17
CA LEU A 99 5.90 6.61 -14.62
C LEU A 99 7.14 7.44 -15.00
N ARG A 100 8.10 6.86 -15.74
CA ARG A 100 9.33 7.57 -16.16
C ARG A 100 9.34 7.97 -17.64
N ASP A 101 8.37 7.50 -18.43
CA ASP A 101 8.34 7.83 -19.85
C ASP A 101 7.68 9.20 -20.05
N GLU A 102 8.34 10.03 -20.85
CA GLU A 102 7.78 11.28 -21.39
C GLU A 102 6.87 10.99 -22.61
N ASP A 103 6.68 9.72 -22.95
CA ASP A 103 5.78 9.31 -24.02
C ASP A 103 4.33 9.71 -23.72
N PRO A 104 3.52 10.04 -24.74
CA PRO A 104 2.11 10.40 -24.55
C PRO A 104 1.27 9.30 -23.88
N HIS A 105 1.71 8.03 -23.97
CA HIS A 105 1.03 6.86 -23.40
C HIS A 105 2.05 5.84 -22.86
N PRO A 106 2.65 6.10 -21.71
CA PRO A 106 3.77 5.31 -21.23
C PRO A 106 3.27 3.97 -20.67
N SER A 107 3.56 2.87 -21.37
CA SER A 107 3.01 1.55 -21.04
C SER A 107 4.09 0.47 -20.98
N LEU A 108 3.94 -0.45 -20.04
CA LEU A 108 4.85 -1.57 -19.83
C LEU A 108 4.06 -2.87 -19.75
N ALA A 109 4.47 -3.87 -20.54
CA ALA A 109 3.93 -5.21 -20.45
C ALA A 109 4.58 -5.97 -19.27
N VAL A 110 3.75 -6.47 -18.38
CA VAL A 110 4.13 -7.34 -17.25
C VAL A 110 3.25 -8.59 -17.22
N HIS A 111 3.57 -9.55 -16.37
CA HIS A 111 2.71 -10.70 -16.13
C HIS A 111 1.96 -10.56 -14.81
N ARG A 112 0.67 -10.89 -14.81
CA ARG A 112 -0.12 -10.98 -13.59
C ARG A 112 0.53 -11.99 -12.62
N PRO A 113 0.39 -11.79 -11.30
CA PRO A 113 -0.42 -10.74 -10.66
C PRO A 113 0.30 -9.39 -10.51
N LEU A 114 1.49 -9.18 -11.10
CA LEU A 114 2.23 -7.91 -10.96
C LEU A 114 1.38 -6.71 -11.40
N GLY A 115 1.36 -5.66 -10.57
CA GLY A 115 0.57 -4.47 -10.82
C GLY A 115 -0.92 -4.59 -10.49
N THR A 116 -1.33 -5.61 -9.74
CA THR A 116 -2.71 -5.80 -9.27
C THR A 116 -2.78 -5.83 -7.73
N ALA A 117 -3.98 -5.78 -7.19
CA ALA A 117 -4.26 -5.99 -5.77
C ALA A 117 -5.13 -7.23 -5.57
N LEU A 118 -4.91 -7.96 -4.48
CA LEU A 118 -5.80 -9.02 -4.02
C LEU A 118 -6.39 -8.62 -2.67
N ILE A 119 -7.71 -8.42 -2.63
CA ILE A 119 -8.48 -8.21 -1.40
C ILE A 119 -8.98 -9.56 -0.89
N ILE A 120 -8.59 -9.93 0.34
CA ILE A 120 -8.97 -11.18 1.00
C ILE A 120 -9.89 -10.83 2.18
N PRO A 121 -11.14 -11.33 2.21
CA PRO A 121 -12.05 -11.10 3.33
C PRO A 121 -11.55 -11.77 4.62
N PRO A 122 -12.05 -11.37 5.80
CA PRO A 122 -11.70 -12.01 7.06
C PRO A 122 -11.97 -13.51 7.01
N GLN A 123 -10.94 -14.31 7.30
CA GLN A 123 -11.06 -15.76 7.35
C GLN A 123 -11.45 -16.21 8.75
N GLN A 124 -12.40 -17.16 8.83
CA GLN A 124 -12.93 -17.61 10.12
C GLN A 124 -11.84 -18.25 11.01
N SER A 125 -10.93 -19.03 10.42
CA SER A 125 -9.81 -19.66 11.14
C SER A 125 -8.81 -18.63 11.67
N ASP A 126 -8.53 -17.58 10.91
CA ASP A 126 -7.60 -16.52 11.30
C ASP A 126 -8.21 -15.66 12.42
N PHE A 127 -9.53 -15.39 12.36
CA PHE A 127 -10.24 -14.74 13.45
C PHE A 127 -10.20 -15.54 14.76
N ILE A 128 -10.28 -16.87 14.69
CA ILE A 128 -10.17 -17.72 15.90
C ILE A 128 -8.76 -17.59 16.53
N LEU A 129 -7.73 -17.42 15.71
CA LEU A 129 -6.34 -17.32 16.16
C LEU A 129 -6.00 -15.94 16.74
N ASP A 130 -6.28 -14.86 16.01
CA ASP A 130 -5.84 -13.49 16.35
C ASP A 130 -6.96 -12.65 17.01
N ARG A 131 -8.20 -13.15 17.04
CA ARG A 131 -9.42 -12.46 17.54
C ARG A 131 -9.70 -11.12 16.84
N ARG A 132 -9.12 -10.92 15.67
CA ARG A 132 -9.30 -9.75 14.81
C ARG A 132 -9.99 -10.13 13.51
N ARG A 133 -11.01 -9.37 13.10
CA ARG A 133 -11.70 -9.49 11.81
C ARG A 133 -11.07 -8.52 10.82
N HIS A 134 -9.87 -8.82 10.37
CA HIS A 134 -9.17 -8.01 9.38
C HIS A 134 -9.33 -8.56 7.97
N TRP A 135 -9.49 -7.64 7.03
CA TRP A 135 -9.27 -7.92 5.60
C TRP A 135 -7.78 -7.82 5.33
N ILE A 136 -7.27 -8.63 4.40
CA ILE A 136 -5.86 -8.58 3.98
C ILE A 136 -5.81 -8.11 2.54
N VAL A 137 -4.98 -7.11 2.26
CA VAL A 137 -4.81 -6.54 0.92
C VAL A 137 -3.36 -6.71 0.47
N CYS A 138 -3.17 -7.57 -0.52
CA CYS A 138 -1.87 -7.87 -1.10
C CYS A 138 -1.65 -6.99 -2.33
N LEU A 139 -0.73 -6.01 -2.26
CA LEU A 139 -0.31 -5.27 -3.45
C LEU A 139 0.84 -6.00 -4.13
N PHE A 140 0.68 -6.43 -5.38
CA PHE A 140 1.74 -7.13 -6.11
C PHE A 140 2.68 -6.11 -6.75
N THR A 141 3.80 -5.85 -6.06
CA THR A 141 4.72 -4.77 -6.42
C THR A 141 6.07 -5.27 -6.95
N SER A 142 6.36 -6.56 -6.83
CA SER A 142 7.53 -7.19 -7.46
C SER A 142 7.20 -8.61 -7.94
N ASP A 143 7.76 -9.06 -9.06
CA ASP A 143 7.65 -10.45 -9.48
C ASP A 143 8.37 -11.36 -8.49
N LYS A 144 9.62 -11.03 -8.18
CA LYS A 144 10.52 -11.83 -7.33
C LYS A 144 10.69 -11.23 -5.93
N TYR A 145 11.52 -11.87 -5.10
CA TYR A 145 11.79 -11.46 -3.72
C TYR A 145 13.23 -11.78 -3.29
N GLY A 146 13.63 -11.32 -2.10
CA GLY A 146 14.97 -11.52 -1.55
C GLY A 146 16.03 -10.78 -2.36
N SER A 147 17.13 -11.44 -2.71
CA SER A 147 18.18 -10.85 -3.56
C SER A 147 17.77 -10.62 -5.01
N ARG A 148 16.58 -11.11 -5.42
CA ARG A 148 16.05 -11.00 -6.79
C ARG A 148 14.91 -10.00 -6.92
N VAL A 149 14.65 -9.17 -5.90
CA VAL A 149 13.63 -8.11 -5.96
C VAL A 149 13.83 -7.22 -7.20
N ASP A 150 12.74 -6.76 -7.79
CA ASP A 150 12.78 -5.90 -8.98
C ASP A 150 13.42 -4.53 -8.68
N SER A 151 13.74 -3.79 -9.74
CA SER A 151 14.25 -2.43 -9.59
C SER A 151 13.24 -1.52 -8.87
N GLY A 152 13.73 -0.48 -8.18
CA GLY A 152 12.87 0.47 -7.49
C GLY A 152 11.86 1.16 -8.40
N ASP A 153 12.18 1.36 -9.68
CA ASP A 153 11.25 1.95 -10.65
C ASP A 153 10.17 0.97 -11.08
N MET A 154 10.52 -0.30 -11.28
CA MET A 154 9.54 -1.37 -11.51
C MET A 154 8.59 -1.52 -10.33
N ILE A 155 9.11 -1.44 -9.10
CA ILE A 155 8.31 -1.47 -7.88
C ILE A 155 7.35 -0.28 -7.84
N VAL A 156 7.82 0.92 -8.17
CA VAL A 156 6.99 2.14 -8.18
C VAL A 156 5.89 2.06 -9.25
N ASN A 157 6.21 1.65 -10.48
CA ASN A 157 5.22 1.46 -11.55
C ASN A 157 4.17 0.41 -11.16
N SER A 158 4.62 -0.74 -10.66
CA SER A 158 3.72 -1.84 -10.24
C SER A 158 2.89 -1.45 -9.03
N THR A 159 3.46 -0.70 -8.08
CA THR A 159 2.72 -0.19 -6.92
C THR A 159 1.62 0.78 -7.34
N PHE A 160 1.90 1.67 -8.29
CA PHE A 160 0.89 2.61 -8.78
C PHE A 160 -0.29 1.86 -9.42
N ALA A 161 0.00 0.92 -10.33
CA ALA A 161 -1.03 0.09 -10.94
C ALA A 161 -1.82 -0.73 -9.91
N ALA A 162 -1.15 -1.33 -8.92
CA ALA A 162 -1.81 -2.10 -7.86
C ALA A 162 -2.72 -1.22 -6.98
N LEU A 163 -2.35 0.03 -6.71
CA LEU A 163 -3.19 0.98 -5.98
C LEU A 163 -4.42 1.40 -6.80
N GLN A 164 -4.27 1.59 -8.12
CA GLN A 164 -5.39 1.86 -9.02
C GLN A 164 -6.37 0.69 -9.04
N ASP A 165 -5.86 -0.53 -9.22
CA ASP A 165 -6.65 -1.77 -9.20
C ASP A 165 -7.36 -1.96 -7.84
N LEU A 166 -6.67 -1.67 -6.71
CA LEU A 166 -7.30 -1.66 -5.39
C LEU A 166 -8.47 -0.67 -5.29
N ASN A 167 -8.28 0.57 -5.77
CA ASN A 167 -9.31 1.60 -5.72
C ASN A 167 -10.55 1.20 -6.54
N GLU A 168 -10.36 0.61 -7.71
CA GLU A 168 -11.44 0.07 -8.54
C GLU A 168 -12.21 -1.05 -7.84
N GLN A 169 -11.49 -2.02 -7.24
CA GLN A 169 -12.11 -3.10 -6.49
C GLN A 169 -12.91 -2.60 -5.27
N LEU A 170 -12.37 -1.64 -4.51
CA LEU A 170 -13.07 -1.04 -3.36
C LEU A 170 -14.35 -0.31 -3.77
N ARG A 171 -14.33 0.43 -4.88
CA ARG A 171 -15.54 1.08 -5.43
C ARG A 171 -16.61 0.05 -5.81
N GLY A 172 -16.20 -1.06 -6.42
CA GLY A 172 -17.10 -2.17 -6.74
C GLY A 172 -17.75 -2.79 -5.50
N LEU A 173 -16.97 -3.02 -4.44
CA LEU A 173 -17.48 -3.54 -3.16
C LEU A 173 -18.49 -2.59 -2.51
N SER A 174 -18.21 -1.29 -2.50
CA SER A 174 -19.12 -0.30 -1.91
C SER A 174 -20.46 -0.22 -2.65
N GLN A 175 -20.46 -0.31 -3.98
CA GLN A 175 -21.70 -0.36 -4.77
C GLN A 175 -22.53 -1.61 -4.46
N GLN A 176 -21.90 -2.78 -4.43
CA GLN A 176 -22.57 -4.05 -4.12
C GLN A 176 -23.09 -4.13 -2.68
N SER A 177 -22.39 -3.56 -1.71
CA SER A 177 -22.82 -3.52 -0.30
C SER A 177 -24.07 -2.64 -0.07
N SER A 178 -24.36 -1.73 -0.99
CA SER A 178 -25.58 -0.91 -0.93
C SER A 178 -26.80 -1.70 -1.43
N GLU A 179 -26.58 -2.72 -2.26
CA GLU A 179 -27.61 -3.59 -2.84
C GLU A 179 -27.80 -4.89 -2.04
N THR A 180 -26.74 -5.36 -1.37
CA THR A 180 -26.67 -6.63 -0.64
C THR A 180 -26.05 -6.41 0.74
N ARG A 181 -26.46 -7.14 1.79
CA ARG A 181 -25.85 -7.05 3.15
C ARG A 181 -24.43 -7.66 3.21
N ASN A 182 -23.62 -7.47 2.18
CA ASN A 182 -22.25 -7.97 2.14
C ASN A 182 -21.33 -7.09 3.00
N GLU A 183 -20.40 -7.73 3.72
CA GLU A 183 -19.38 -7.02 4.50
C GLU A 183 -18.38 -6.31 3.56
N GLN A 184 -17.92 -5.12 3.95
CA GLN A 184 -16.85 -4.38 3.27
C GLN A 184 -15.80 -3.90 4.28
N PRO A 185 -14.57 -3.60 3.84
CA PRO A 185 -13.58 -2.94 4.70
C PRO A 185 -14.10 -1.61 5.27
N GLN A 186 -13.86 -1.38 6.56
CA GLN A 186 -14.28 -0.14 7.26
C GLN A 186 -13.22 0.96 7.21
N GLY A 187 -11.98 0.62 6.83
CA GLY A 187 -10.88 1.56 6.69
C GLY A 187 -9.63 0.87 6.16
N LEU A 188 -8.74 1.65 5.53
CA LEU A 188 -7.48 1.17 4.97
C LEU A 188 -6.33 1.48 5.93
N TYR A 189 -5.51 0.47 6.19
CA TYR A 189 -4.40 0.53 7.13
C TYR A 189 -3.19 -0.11 6.49
N SER A 190 -2.00 0.46 6.67
CA SER A 190 -0.79 -0.15 6.11
C SER A 190 0.41 0.13 7.00
N ASN A 191 1.50 -0.59 6.80
CA ASN A 191 2.81 -0.08 7.20
C ASN A 191 3.33 0.89 6.13
N ARG A 192 4.53 1.44 6.32
CA ARG A 192 5.28 2.07 5.21
C ARG A 192 5.75 1.03 4.20
N PHE A 193 4.82 0.46 3.43
CA PHE A 193 5.10 -0.63 2.49
C PHE A 193 6.12 -0.20 1.42
N CYS A 194 6.81 -1.18 0.82
CA CYS A 194 7.94 -1.00 -0.10
C CYS A 194 9.24 -0.38 0.48
N THR A 195 9.28 0.10 1.73
CA THR A 195 10.48 0.76 2.31
C THR A 195 11.52 -0.17 2.93
N GLY A 196 11.12 -1.39 3.31
CA GLY A 196 12.01 -2.36 3.94
C GLY A 196 12.84 -3.13 2.91
N LEU A 197 12.57 -4.43 2.76
CA LEU A 197 13.31 -5.31 1.84
C LEU A 197 13.18 -4.96 0.35
N PHE A 198 12.21 -4.10 0.00
CA PHE A 198 12.03 -3.58 -1.36
C PHE A 198 12.78 -2.25 -1.60
N ASN A 199 13.28 -1.63 -0.53
CA ASN A 199 14.22 -0.50 -0.57
C ASN A 199 13.80 0.68 -1.47
N VAL A 200 12.51 1.02 -1.48
CA VAL A 200 12.00 2.22 -2.16
C VAL A 200 11.76 3.33 -1.13
N PRO A 201 12.27 4.57 -1.35
CA PRO A 201 12.00 5.71 -0.47
C PRO A 201 10.50 5.93 -0.26
N TRP A 202 10.10 6.16 1.00
CA TRP A 202 8.69 6.27 1.38
C TRP A 202 7.97 7.40 0.65
N GLU A 203 8.67 8.51 0.41
CA GLU A 203 8.15 9.71 -0.25
C GLU A 203 7.66 9.41 -1.67
N ARG A 204 8.31 8.46 -2.37
CA ARG A 204 7.86 8.02 -3.69
C ARG A 204 6.53 7.30 -3.60
N ILE A 205 6.36 6.44 -2.58
CA ILE A 205 5.17 5.61 -2.39
C ILE A 205 4.00 6.44 -1.86
N SER A 206 4.24 7.31 -0.88
CA SER A 206 3.20 8.18 -0.32
C SER A 206 2.59 9.12 -1.37
N LYS A 207 3.41 9.60 -2.31
CA LYS A 207 2.92 10.36 -3.47
C LYS A 207 1.94 9.56 -4.33
N LEU A 208 2.22 8.27 -4.59
CA LEU A 208 1.31 7.41 -5.36
C LEU A 208 -0.05 7.23 -4.65
N ILE A 209 -0.04 7.01 -3.33
CA ILE A 209 -1.26 6.88 -2.52
C ILE A 209 -2.13 8.15 -2.67
N THR A 210 -1.51 9.32 -2.52
CA THR A 210 -2.17 10.62 -2.69
C THR A 210 -2.68 10.82 -4.12
N THR A 211 -1.91 10.42 -5.13
CA THR A 211 -2.32 10.53 -6.55
C THR A 211 -3.53 9.66 -6.86
N VAL A 212 -3.62 8.45 -6.32
CA VAL A 212 -4.80 7.57 -6.51
C VAL A 212 -5.99 8.04 -5.66
N GLY A 213 -5.75 8.78 -4.57
CA GLY A 213 -6.78 9.31 -3.69
C GLY A 213 -7.33 8.30 -2.69
N LEU A 214 -6.50 7.34 -2.24
CA LEU A 214 -6.87 6.35 -1.24
C LEU A 214 -6.54 6.86 0.18
N PRO A 215 -7.53 7.00 1.08
CA PRO A 215 -7.28 7.39 2.47
C PRO A 215 -6.72 6.21 3.28
N ILE A 216 -5.40 6.21 3.53
CA ILE A 216 -4.69 5.13 4.23
C ILE A 216 -4.11 5.66 5.56
N ASN A 217 -4.41 4.94 6.64
CA ASN A 217 -3.76 5.11 7.94
C ASN A 217 -2.46 4.28 7.98
N VAL A 218 -1.32 4.96 7.95
CA VAL A 218 0.00 4.34 7.87
C VAL A 218 0.61 4.21 9.25
N TYR A 219 0.74 2.98 9.71
CA TYR A 219 1.43 2.63 10.94
C TYR A 219 2.94 2.57 10.71
N HIS A 220 3.69 3.16 11.63
CA HIS A 220 5.14 3.01 11.68
C HIS A 220 5.58 2.69 13.11
N PRO A 221 6.68 1.94 13.28
CA PRO A 221 7.22 1.70 14.62
C PRO A 221 7.45 3.02 15.33
N PHE A 222 7.25 3.03 16.66
CA PHE A 222 7.66 4.15 17.49
C PHE A 222 9.11 4.48 17.18
N GLU A 223 9.44 5.77 17.02
CA GLU A 223 10.83 6.18 16.98
C GLU A 223 11.44 5.76 18.32
N ALA A 224 12.25 4.69 18.29
CA ALA A 224 13.08 4.38 19.42
C ALA A 224 13.96 5.61 19.63
N SER A 225 13.74 6.32 20.73
CA SER A 225 14.67 7.38 21.16
C SER A 225 16.08 6.84 20.99
N ASN A 226 16.96 7.58 20.31
CA ASN A 226 18.35 7.25 19.98
C ASN A 226 19.24 7.03 21.22
N ARG A 227 18.84 6.15 22.14
CA ARG A 227 19.68 5.58 23.17
C ARG A 227 20.09 4.22 22.64
N ARG A 228 21.20 4.19 21.89
CA ARG A 228 22.05 2.98 21.88
C ARG A 228 22.16 2.55 23.33
N ALA A 229 21.68 1.36 23.66
CA ALA A 229 21.94 0.77 24.96
C ALA A 229 23.46 0.84 25.17
N ARG A 230 23.90 1.65 26.14
CA ARG A 230 25.30 1.65 26.54
C ARG A 230 25.59 0.21 26.99
N PRO A 231 26.66 -0.43 26.51
CA PRO A 231 27.02 -1.73 27.05
C PRO A 231 27.20 -1.57 28.56
N ILE A 232 26.46 -2.37 29.33
CA ILE A 232 26.65 -2.48 30.77
C ILE A 232 28.08 -2.97 30.95
N ARG A 233 28.97 -2.09 31.42
CA ARG A 233 30.31 -2.46 31.83
C ARG A 233 30.15 -3.33 33.06
N ILE A 234 30.23 -4.65 32.89
CA ILE A 234 30.37 -5.58 33.99
C ILE A 234 31.77 -5.31 34.56
N GLU A 235 31.84 -4.59 35.68
CA GLU A 235 33.06 -4.51 36.46
C GLU A 235 33.37 -5.92 36.98
N ARG A 236 34.55 -6.44 36.64
CA ARG A 236 35.04 -7.69 37.20
C ARG A 236 35.28 -7.48 38.69
N PRO A 237 34.87 -8.42 39.56
CA PRO A 237 35.27 -8.37 40.96
C PRO A 237 36.79 -8.38 41.05
N SER A 238 37.34 -7.51 41.90
CA SER A 238 38.74 -7.54 42.31
C SER A 238 39.03 -8.84 43.03
N GLU A 239 39.94 -9.65 42.48
CA GLU A 239 40.52 -10.80 43.17
C GLU A 239 41.52 -10.27 44.20
N ASP A 240 41.06 -10.06 45.43
CA ASP A 240 41.95 -10.04 46.60
C ASP A 240 42.22 -11.50 46.99
N HIS A 241 43.31 -12.06 46.47
CA HIS A 241 43.90 -13.27 47.03
C HIS A 241 44.95 -12.89 48.08
N GLN A 242 44.54 -13.03 49.33
CA GLN A 242 45.39 -13.05 50.51
C GLN A 242 46.20 -14.35 50.51
N ASP A 243 47.49 -14.27 50.22
CA ASP A 243 48.45 -15.35 50.47
C ASP A 243 48.59 -15.56 51.98
N CYS A 244 48.16 -16.73 52.46
CA CYS A 244 48.52 -17.28 53.76
C CYS A 244 49.08 -18.69 53.52
N GLU A 245 50.39 -18.79 53.32
CA GLU A 245 51.15 -20.01 53.56
C GLU A 245 52.42 -19.70 54.37
N ASP A 246 52.43 -20.28 55.57
CA ASP A 246 53.55 -20.84 56.34
C ASP A 246 54.99 -20.33 56.10
N GLN A 247 55.53 -19.65 57.12
CA GLN A 247 56.94 -19.79 57.47
C GLN A 247 57.09 -20.44 58.85
N MET A 248 57.48 -21.71 58.78
CA MET A 248 58.06 -22.53 59.81
C MET A 248 59.53 -22.12 60.01
N ILE A 249 59.86 -21.40 61.10
CA ILE A 249 61.08 -21.52 61.95
C ILE A 249 60.72 -21.02 63.35
#